data_AF-A0A699S431-F1
#
_entry.id   AF-A0A699S431-F1
#
_cell.length_a   1.000
_cell.length_b   1.000
_cell.length_c   1.000
_cell.angle_alpha   90.00
_cell.angle_beta   90.00
_cell.angle_gamma   90.00
#
_symmetry.space_group_name_H-M   'P 1'
#
loop_
_entity.id
_entity.type
_entity.pdbx_description
1 polymer ?
#
loop_
_entity_poly.entity_id
_entity_poly.type
_entity_poly.pdbx_seq_one_letter_code
_entity_poly.pdbx_strand_id
1 'polypeptide(L)'
;NHIGNGNLVAVRAEGNAAGHNGNQIRCYKCRGLGHFTRDYIVRPRRRDAAYFQTQLLIAQKEEAGIQLKAKEYDLMAAVADLDKIEEVNANCILMAYL
;
A
#
# COMPACT_ATOMS: atom_id res chain seq x y z
N ASN A 1 27.58 1.99 72.11
CA ASN A 1 28.50 3.00 71.53
C ASN A 1 29.39 2.26 70.54
N HIS A 2 29.19 2.28 69.22
CA HIS A 2 28.98 3.43 68.34
C HIS A 2 27.98 3.13 67.21
N ILE A 3 27.19 4.15 66.91
CA ILE A 3 26.26 4.28 65.78
C ILE A 3 27.07 4.69 64.54
N GLY A 4 26.77 4.11 63.38
CA GLY A 4 27.33 4.51 62.09
C GLY A 4 26.35 4.22 60.95
N ASN A 5 25.50 5.19 60.64
CA ASN A 5 24.53 5.20 59.55
C ASN A 5 25.25 5.43 58.20
N GLY A 6 25.16 4.47 57.27
CA GLY A 6 25.71 4.58 55.92
C GLY A 6 24.60 4.44 54.88
N ASN A 7 24.23 5.56 54.25
CA ASN A 7 23.29 5.64 53.13
C ASN A 7 23.71 4.70 51.98
N LEU A 8 22.89 3.69 51.66
CA LEU A 8 23.06 2.88 50.46
C LEU A 8 22.45 3.64 49.27
N VAL A 9 23.29 4.45 48.61
CA VAL A 9 22.93 5.17 47.37
C VAL A 9 22.76 4.16 46.24
N ALA A 10 21.55 4.14 45.66
CA ALA A 10 21.26 3.44 44.42
C ALA A 10 21.76 4.26 43.22
N VAL A 11 22.55 3.66 42.33
CA VAL A 11 22.67 4.11 40.94
C VAL A 11 22.56 2.90 40.01
N ARG A 12 21.50 2.93 39.21
CA ARG A 12 21.11 1.96 38.18
C ARG A 12 22.22 1.78 37.15
N ALA A 13 22.42 0.54 36.72
CA ALA A 13 23.05 0.26 35.43
C ALA A 13 22.19 0.86 34.31
N GLU A 14 22.72 1.88 33.64
CA GLU A 14 22.17 2.41 32.39
C GLU A 14 22.41 1.39 31.27
N GLY A 15 21.41 0.50 31.09
CA GLY A 15 21.22 -0.29 29.89
C GLY A 15 20.34 0.47 28.89
N ASN A 16 21.03 1.25 28.07
CA ASN A 16 20.73 1.84 26.76
C ASN A 16 19.34 1.51 26.18
N ALA A 17 18.53 2.55 26.02
CA ALA A 17 17.23 2.54 25.39
C ALA A 17 17.29 2.24 23.88
N ALA A 18 16.51 1.26 23.42
CA ALA A 18 15.83 1.27 22.11
C ALA A 18 14.94 0.01 21.96
N GLY A 19 13.69 0.07 22.39
CA GLY A 19 12.81 -1.07 22.22
C GLY A 19 11.40 -0.91 22.78
N HIS A 20 10.72 0.20 22.49
CA HIS A 20 9.26 0.23 22.61
C HIS A 20 8.64 -0.76 21.60
N ASN A 21 8.53 -2.04 21.98
CA ASN A 21 7.71 -3.02 21.26
C ASN A 21 6.37 -3.16 21.99
N GLY A 22 5.34 -2.50 21.45
CA GLY A 22 4.02 -2.33 22.07
C GLY A 22 3.17 -3.60 22.18
N ASN A 23 3.64 -4.64 22.89
CA ASN A 23 2.89 -5.87 23.17
C ASN A 23 3.05 -6.36 24.62
N GLN A 24 3.70 -5.62 25.52
CA GLN A 24 3.94 -6.10 26.88
C GLN A 24 2.93 -5.54 27.90
N ILE A 25 1.64 -5.65 27.63
CA ILE A 25 0.61 -5.39 28.65
C ILE A 25 0.62 -6.58 29.62
N ARG A 26 1.25 -6.37 30.78
CA ARG A 26 1.40 -7.38 31.84
C ARG A 26 0.02 -7.76 32.40
N CYS A 27 -0.40 -9.03 32.25
CA CYS A 27 -1.58 -9.57 32.92
C CYS A 27 -1.23 -9.83 34.40
N TYR A 28 -1.81 -9.07 35.33
CA TYR A 28 -1.51 -9.19 36.77
C TYR A 28 -2.08 -10.43 37.47
N LYS A 29 -2.77 -11.33 36.75
CA LYS A 29 -3.22 -12.63 37.28
C LYS A 29 -2.69 -13.86 36.53
N CYS A 30 -2.01 -13.67 35.39
CA CYS A 30 -1.47 -14.73 34.57
C CYS A 30 0.06 -14.78 34.76
N ARG A 31 0.64 -15.90 35.21
CA ARG A 31 2.10 -16.07 35.33
C ARG A 31 2.78 -16.29 33.95
N GLY A 32 2.48 -15.44 32.97
CA GLY A 32 3.00 -15.51 31.61
C GLY A 32 2.55 -14.31 30.78
N LEU A 33 3.36 -13.92 29.79
CA LEU A 33 3.07 -12.85 28.83
C LEU A 33 1.75 -13.19 28.11
N GLY A 34 0.68 -12.48 28.47
CA GLY A 34 -0.66 -12.73 27.95
C GLY A 34 -0.74 -12.53 26.43
N HIS A 35 -1.45 -13.44 25.77
CA HIS A 35 -1.68 -13.42 24.33
C HIS A 35 -2.67 -12.32 23.95
N PHE A 36 -2.29 -11.46 23.00
CA PHE A 36 -3.26 -10.67 22.25
C PHE A 36 -3.85 -11.56 21.15
N THR A 37 -5.11 -11.94 21.30
CA THR A 37 -5.90 -12.43 20.17
C THR A 37 -6.17 -11.23 19.28
N ARG A 38 -5.29 -11.03 18.31
CA ARG A 38 -5.44 -9.99 17.31
C ARG A 38 -6.26 -10.56 16.17
N ASP A 39 -7.46 -10.02 15.98
CA ASP A 39 -8.28 -10.29 14.81
C ASP A 39 -7.41 -10.29 13.55
N TYR A 40 -7.37 -11.45 12.89
CA TYR A 40 -6.50 -11.73 11.76
C TYR A 40 -7.16 -11.23 10.48
N ILE A 41 -7.15 -9.92 10.27
CA ILE A 41 -7.02 -9.37 8.91
C ILE A 41 -5.56 -8.95 8.81
N VAL A 42 -4.72 -9.92 8.41
CA VAL A 42 -3.27 -9.84 8.17
C VAL A 42 -2.65 -8.48 8.52
N ARG A 43 -2.16 -8.32 9.76
CA ARG A 43 -1.38 -7.13 10.13
C ARG A 43 -0.21 -7.02 9.12
N PRO A 44 -0.05 -5.91 8.38
CA PRO A 44 1.04 -5.79 7.43
C PRO A 44 2.35 -6.00 8.17
N ARG A 45 3.18 -6.92 7.67
CA ARG A 45 4.57 -7.06 8.12
C ARG A 45 5.27 -5.70 7.95
N ARG A 46 6.35 -5.44 8.71
CA ARG A 46 7.21 -4.28 8.42
C ARG A 46 7.61 -4.36 6.94
N ARG A 47 7.16 -3.39 6.15
CA ARG A 47 7.43 -3.30 4.71
C ARG A 47 8.82 -2.71 4.55
N ASP A 48 9.70 -3.46 3.89
CA ASP A 48 11.04 -3.00 3.56
C ASP A 48 11.03 -2.21 2.24
N ALA A 49 12.18 -1.64 1.87
CA ALA A 49 12.31 -0.89 0.63
C ALA A 49 11.98 -1.74 -0.62
N ALA A 50 12.33 -3.02 -0.61
CA ALA A 50 12.07 -3.95 -1.71
C ALA A 50 10.56 -4.17 -1.95
N TYR A 51 9.77 -4.22 -0.87
CA TYR A 51 8.31 -4.26 -0.96
C TYR A 51 7.76 -3.02 -1.66
N PHE A 52 8.19 -1.82 -1.26
CA PHE A 52 7.71 -0.57 -1.86
C PHE A 52 8.14 -0.43 -3.32
N GLN A 53 9.37 -0.83 -3.65
CA GLN A 53 9.87 -0.83 -5.02
C GLN A 53 9.03 -1.74 -5.92
N THR A 54 8.69 -2.94 -5.43
CA THR A 54 7.85 -3.89 -6.18
C THR A 54 6.44 -3.35 -6.38
N GLN A 55 5.84 -2.76 -5.34
CA GLN A 55 4.51 -2.16 -5.42
C GLN A 55 4.46 -0.99 -6.41
N LEU A 56 5.50 -0.14 -6.43
CA LEU A 56 5.60 0.95 -7.40
C LEU A 56 5.69 0.43 -8.83
N LEU A 57 6.50 -0.60 -9.06
CA LEU A 57 6.65 -1.21 -10.39
C LEU A 57 5.34 -1.83 -10.89
N ILE A 58 4.57 -2.46 -9.99
CA ILE A 58 3.25 -2.99 -10.32
C ILE A 58 2.29 -1.85 -10.68
N ALA A 59 2.23 -0.81 -9.86
CA ALA A 59 1.36 0.36 -10.11
C ALA A 59 1.67 1.03 -11.45
N GLN A 60 2.95 1.22 -11.79
CA GLN A 60 3.37 1.78 -13.08
C GLN A 60 2.91 0.94 -14.27
N LYS A 61 2.99 -0.39 -14.16
CA LYS A 61 2.54 -1.31 -15.21
C LYS A 61 1.02 -1.29 -15.36
N GLU A 62 0.29 -1.26 -14.25
CA GLU A 62 -1.17 -1.13 -14.28
C GLU A 62 -1.60 0.19 -14.90
N GLU A 63 -0.95 1.30 -14.52
CA GLU A 63 -1.24 2.63 -15.06
C GLU A 63 -0.97 2.70 -16.58
N ALA A 64 0.17 2.17 -17.04
CA ALA A 64 0.45 2.06 -18.47
C ALA A 64 -0.59 1.20 -19.22
N GLY A 65 -1.05 0.11 -18.60
CA GLY A 65 -2.12 -0.73 -19.14
C GLY A 65 -3.46 0.00 -19.25
N ILE A 66 -3.80 0.84 -18.27
CA ILE A 66 -5.02 1.67 -18.30
C ILE A 66 -4.92 2.72 -19.40
N GLN A 67 -3.78 3.40 -19.53
CA GLN A 67 -3.54 4.39 -20.59
C GLN A 67 -3.64 3.78 -21.99
N LEU A 68 -3.10 2.57 -22.18
CA LEU A 68 -3.20 1.87 -23.45
C LEU A 68 -4.66 1.55 -23.80
N LYS A 69 -5.41 0.98 -22.86
CA LYS A 69 -6.84 0.66 -23.06
C LYS A 69 -7.68 1.89 -23.40
N ALA A 70 -7.39 3.04 -22.77
CA ALA A 70 -8.06 4.29 -23.10
C ALA A 70 -7.82 4.70 -24.56
N LYS A 71 -6.56 4.66 -25.01
CA LYS A 71 -6.20 4.96 -26.40
C LYS A 71 -6.83 4.00 -27.40
N GLU A 72 -6.90 2.72 -27.07
CA GLU A 72 -7.58 1.72 -27.91
C GLU A 72 -9.07 2.03 -28.06
N TYR A 73 -9.74 2.41 -26.97
CA TYR A 73 -11.14 2.80 -27.00
C TYR A 73 -11.38 4.06 -27.85
N ASP A 74 -10.54 5.09 -27.67
CA ASP A 74 -10.62 6.33 -28.45
C ASP A 74 -10.39 6.07 -29.95
N LEU A 75 -9.44 5.19 -30.30
CA LEU A 75 -9.19 4.80 -31.68
C LEU A 75 -10.39 4.06 -32.28
N MET A 76 -10.98 3.12 -31.55
CA MET A 76 -12.18 2.40 -32.00
C MET A 76 -13.36 3.36 -32.22
N ALA A 77 -13.53 4.36 -31.36
CA ALA A 77 -14.54 5.40 -31.54
C ALA A 77 -14.30 6.22 -32.82
N ALA A 78 -13.06 6.67 -33.04
CA ALA A 78 -12.69 7.41 -34.25
C ALA A 78 -12.88 6.58 -35.54
N VAL A 79 -12.57 5.27 -35.50
CA VAL A 79 -12.80 4.34 -36.61
C VAL A 79 -14.29 4.23 -36.93
N ALA A 80 -15.15 4.12 -35.92
CA ALA A 80 -16.60 4.05 -36.10
C ALA A 80 -17.19 5.35 -36.70
N ASP A 81 -16.62 6.50 -36.39
CA ASP A 81 -17.05 7.76 -36.98
C ASP A 81 -16.54 7.93 -38.42
N LEU A 82 -15.36 7.39 -38.75
CA LEU A 82 -14.84 7.37 -40.11
C LEU A 82 -15.72 6.53 -41.05
N ASP A 83 -16.16 5.36 -40.60
CA ASP A 83 -17.05 4.45 -41.35
C ASP A 83 -18.36 5.14 -41.76
N LYS A 84 -18.98 5.90 -40.82
CA LYS A 84 -20.17 6.70 -41.11
C LYS A 84 -19.92 7.79 -42.15
N ILE A 85 -18.75 8.44 -42.09
CA ILE A 85 -18.38 9.49 -43.06
C ILE A 85 -18.21 8.89 -44.45
N GLU A 86 -17.57 7.72 -44.55
CA GLU A 86 -17.41 7.00 -45.80
C GLU A 86 -18.77 6.59 -46.39
N GLU A 87 -19.70 6.10 -45.57
CA GLU A 87 -21.06 5.76 -45.98
C GLU A 87 -21.82 6.98 -46.54
N VAL A 88 -21.78 8.12 -45.82
CA VAL A 88 -22.41 9.37 -46.29
C VAL A 88 -21.77 9.83 -47.60
N ASN A 89 -20.45 9.73 -47.73
CA ASN A 89 -19.75 10.10 -48.95
C ASN A 89 -20.14 9.21 -50.13
N ALA A 90 -20.21 7.88 -49.93
CA ALA A 90 -20.67 6.94 -50.95
C ALA A 90 -22.10 7.23 -51.41
N ASN A 91 -23.00 7.53 -50.47
CA ASN A 91 -24.38 7.93 -50.77
C ASN A 91 -24.45 9.24 -51.57
N CYS A 92 -23.67 10.25 -51.18
CA CYS A 92 -23.58 11.52 -51.90
C CYS A 92 -23.07 11.32 -53.34
N ILE A 93 -22.05 10.48 -53.53
CA ILE A 93 -21.52 10.15 -54.85
C ILE A 93 -22.62 9.47 -55.69
N LEU A 94 -23.32 8.48 -55.14
CA LEU A 94 -24.38 7.76 -55.85
C LEU A 94 -25.53 8.68 -56.28
N MET A 95 -25.96 9.61 -55.41
CA MET A 95 -26.99 10.59 -55.74
C MET A 95 -26.57 11.57 -56.85
N ALA A 96 -25.28 11.86 -57.02
CA ALA A 96 -24.80 12.78 -58.05
C ALA A 96 -24.76 12.16 -59.46
N TYR A 97 -24.83 10.82 -59.56
CA TYR A 97 -24.83 10.07 -60.82
C TYR A 97 -26.21 9.51 -61.21
N LEU A 98 -27.25 9.84 -60.43
CA LEU A 98 -28.67 9.59 -60.74
C LEU A 98 -29.32 10.85 -61.31
#